data_AF-A0A831JHX3-F1
#
_entry.id   AF-A0A831JHX3-F1
#
_cell.length_a   1.000
_cell.length_b   1.000
_cell.length_c   1.000
_cell.angle_alpha   90.00
_cell.angle_beta   90.00
_cell.angle_gamma   90.00
#
_symmetry.space_group_name_H-M   'P 1'
#
loop_
_entity.id
_entity.type
_entity.pdbx_description
1 polymer ?
#
loop_
_entity_poly.entity_id
_entity_poly.type
_entity_poly.pdbx_seq_one_letter_code
_entity_poly.pdbx_strand_id
1 'polypeptide(L)'
;MINKPLLYIILTLGLLWAKISYAKFASGNFVAELGISLSKVQPKNPYPFFKEFLSNFAIPNSQIFGTMVLYGEALVAISLILGSSLLLFKAKVDRLATLFLIAGLLGGLFLNINFWLGFGWTSPSTDSLNLLMGAIEGLGIFFLVKHLKTA
;
A
#
# COMPACT_ATOMS: atom_id res chain seq x y z
N MET A 1 -18.02 -17.95 7.65
CA MET A 1 -18.53 -16.57 7.52
C MET A 1 -17.35 -15.61 7.47
N ILE A 2 -17.41 -14.55 6.66
CA ILE A 2 -16.35 -13.52 6.63
C ILE A 2 -16.34 -12.75 7.96
N ASN A 3 -15.13 -12.51 8.48
CA ASN A 3 -14.90 -11.73 9.69
C ASN A 3 -15.21 -10.24 9.43
N LYS A 4 -16.41 -9.78 9.80
CA LYS A 4 -16.85 -8.39 9.60
C LYS A 4 -15.95 -7.36 10.30
N PRO A 5 -15.53 -7.55 11.57
CA PRO A 5 -14.53 -6.67 12.21
C PRO A 5 -13.27 -6.45 11.36
N LEU A 6 -12.72 -7.52 10.78
CA LEU A 6 -11.56 -7.41 9.89
C LEU A 6 -11.85 -6.55 8.65
N LEU A 7 -13.02 -6.72 8.03
CA LEU A 7 -13.41 -5.89 6.89
C LEU A 7 -13.55 -4.40 7.24
N TYR A 8 -14.04 -4.05 8.43
CA TYR A 8 -14.09 -2.66 8.88
C TYR A 8 -12.68 -2.08 9.06
N ILE A 9 -11.75 -2.85 9.63
CA ILE A 9 -10.34 -2.44 9.74
C ILE A 9 -9.74 -2.19 8.36
N ILE A 10 -9.96 -3.12 7.41
CA ILE A 10 -9.48 -2.98 6.03
C ILE A 10 -10.13 -1.77 5.32
N LEU A 11 -11.41 -1.51 5.57
CA LEU A 11 -12.09 -0.32 5.04
C LEU A 11 -11.45 0.96 5.57
N THR A 12 -11.15 1.03 6.88
CA THR A 12 -10.43 2.16 7.47
C THR A 12 -9.05 2.34 6.85
N LEU A 13 -8.35 1.24 6.55
CA LEU A 13 -7.06 1.28 5.86
C LEU A 13 -7.19 1.80 4.42
N GLY A 14 -8.23 1.39 3.69
CA GLY A 14 -8.58 1.97 2.39
C GLY A 14 -8.86 3.48 2.49
N LEU A 15 -9.57 3.87 3.56
CA LEU A 15 -9.71 5.22 4.12
C LEU A 15 -8.42 6.04 4.05
N LEU A 16 -7.42 5.49 4.73
CA LEU A 16 -6.12 6.08 4.91
C LEU A 16 -5.34 6.16 3.59
N TRP A 17 -5.31 5.08 2.82
CA TRP A 17 -4.70 5.06 1.49
C TRP A 17 -5.32 6.11 0.56
N ALA A 18 -6.65 6.29 0.58
CA ALA A 18 -7.33 7.31 -0.21
C ALA A 18 -6.86 8.71 0.15
N LYS A 19 -6.73 9.01 1.45
CA LYS A 19 -6.22 10.30 1.93
C LYS A 19 -4.78 10.54 1.46
N ILE A 20 -3.91 9.53 1.58
CA ILE A 20 -2.49 9.62 1.18
C ILE A 20 -2.38 9.86 -0.34
N SER A 21 -3.10 9.07 -1.13
CA SER A 21 -3.11 9.18 -2.59
C SER A 21 -3.69 10.53 -3.04
N TYR A 22 -4.82 10.95 -2.48
CA TYR A 22 -5.45 12.24 -2.79
C TYR A 22 -4.51 13.42 -2.55
N ALA A 23 -3.77 13.41 -1.44
CA ALA A 23 -2.80 14.48 -1.15
C ALA A 23 -1.73 14.60 -2.24
N LYS A 24 -1.29 13.48 -2.84
CA LYS A 24 -0.31 13.48 -3.94
C LYS A 24 -0.90 14.01 -5.24
N PHE A 25 -2.12 13.60 -5.59
CA PHE A 25 -2.82 14.17 -6.75
C PHE A 25 -3.06 15.67 -6.59
N ALA A 26 -3.54 16.09 -5.42
CA ALA A 26 -3.82 17.49 -5.12
C ALA A 26 -2.55 18.36 -5.14
N SER A 27 -1.38 17.79 -4.80
CA SER A 27 -0.11 18.52 -4.87
C SER A 27 0.32 18.86 -6.30
N GLY A 28 -0.08 18.07 -7.30
CA GLY A 28 0.36 18.21 -8.70
C GLY A 28 1.83 17.88 -8.97
N ASN A 29 2.71 17.93 -7.96
CA ASN A 29 4.16 17.90 -8.14
C ASN A 29 4.82 16.58 -7.70
N PHE A 30 4.07 15.64 -7.10
CA PHE A 30 4.63 14.42 -6.52
C PHE A 30 5.57 13.65 -7.46
N VAL A 31 5.16 13.46 -8.73
CA VAL A 31 5.97 12.71 -9.72
C VAL A 31 7.27 13.43 -10.05
N ALA A 32 7.22 14.76 -10.19
CA ALA A 32 8.39 15.58 -10.47
C ALA A 32 9.37 15.64 -9.28
N GLU A 33 8.85 15.63 -8.05
CA GLU A 33 9.63 15.78 -6.82
C GLU A 33 10.14 14.46 -6.23
N LEU A 34 9.68 13.31 -6.72
CA LEU A 34 10.07 12.01 -6.15
C LEU A 34 11.59 11.79 -6.21
N GLY A 35 12.23 12.08 -7.36
CA GLY A 35 13.67 11.88 -7.53
C GLY A 35 14.50 12.72 -6.53
N ILE A 36 14.07 13.96 -6.27
CA ILE A 36 14.67 14.85 -5.28
C ILE A 36 14.51 14.26 -3.87
N SER A 37 13.31 13.79 -3.55
CA SER A 37 13.00 13.19 -2.24
C SER A 37 13.84 11.93 -1.99
N LEU A 38 13.93 11.04 -2.98
CA LEU A 38 14.75 9.82 -2.91
C LEU A 38 16.25 10.14 -2.79
N SER A 39 16.74 11.15 -3.52
CA SER A 39 18.15 11.58 -3.47
C SER A 39 18.55 12.13 -2.10
N LYS A 40 17.61 12.73 -1.35
CA LYS A 40 17.86 13.21 0.02
C LYS A 40 18.04 12.05 1.02
N VAL A 41 17.34 10.94 0.83
CA VAL A 41 17.34 9.81 1.78
C VAL A 41 18.35 8.73 1.39
N GLN A 42 18.62 8.52 0.10
CA GLN A 42 19.51 7.46 -0.39
C GLN A 42 20.89 7.43 0.30
N PRO A 43 21.60 8.56 0.54
CA PRO A 43 22.96 8.49 1.10
C PRO A 43 23.02 7.88 2.50
N LYS A 44 21.95 8.06 3.28
CA LYS A 44 21.83 7.67 4.68
C LYS A 44 20.96 6.42 4.88
N ASN A 45 20.46 5.81 3.80
CA ASN A 45 19.65 4.60 3.90
C ASN A 45 20.49 3.45 4.51
N PRO A 46 20.02 2.77 5.57
CA PRO A 46 20.78 1.77 6.30
C PRO A 46 20.87 0.42 5.55
N TYR A 47 20.10 0.23 4.49
CA TYR A 47 20.04 -1.03 3.74
C TYR A 47 20.88 -0.94 2.46
N PRO A 48 22.08 -1.55 2.37
CA PRO A 48 22.97 -1.41 1.22
C PRO A 48 22.31 -1.81 -0.10
N PHE A 49 21.59 -2.94 -0.13
CA PHE A 49 20.89 -3.40 -1.33
C PHE A 49 19.82 -2.41 -1.81
N PHE A 50 19.10 -1.77 -0.88
CA PHE A 50 18.06 -0.81 -1.24
C PHE A 50 18.68 0.52 -1.66
N LYS A 51 19.80 0.90 -1.05
CA LYS A 51 20.61 2.05 -1.46
C LYS A 51 21.11 1.89 -2.91
N GLU A 52 21.57 0.71 -3.29
CA GLU A 52 21.94 0.38 -4.67
C GLU A 52 20.75 0.42 -5.62
N PHE A 53 19.60 -0.15 -5.22
CA PHE A 53 18.35 -0.04 -5.99
C PHE A 53 17.95 1.42 -6.23
N LEU A 54 18.02 2.26 -5.20
CA LEU A 54 17.73 3.69 -5.31
C LEU A 54 18.66 4.38 -6.30
N SER A 55 19.98 4.14 -6.19
CA SER A 55 20.99 4.74 -7.05
C SER A 55 20.89 4.31 -8.51
N ASN A 56 20.66 3.03 -8.76
CA ASN A 56 20.81 2.46 -10.10
C ASN A 56 19.47 2.37 -10.85
N PHE A 57 18.34 2.35 -10.14
CA PHE A 57 17.02 2.13 -10.75
C PHE A 57 16.02 3.21 -10.38
N ALA A 58 15.75 3.42 -9.08
CA ALA A 58 14.61 4.26 -8.68
C ALA A 58 14.81 5.75 -8.97
N ILE A 59 15.98 6.32 -8.61
CA ILE A 59 16.29 7.73 -8.84
C ILE A 59 16.43 8.04 -10.34
N PRO A 60 17.18 7.26 -11.14
CA PRO A 60 17.29 7.52 -12.59
C PRO A 60 15.95 7.44 -13.32
N ASN A 61 15.01 6.61 -12.83
CA ASN A 61 13.68 6.42 -13.42
C ASN A 61 12.57 7.05 -12.57
N SER A 62 12.86 8.11 -11.81
CA SER A 62 11.96 8.61 -10.76
C SER A 62 10.59 9.05 -11.26
N GLN A 63 10.48 9.50 -12.52
CA GLN A 63 9.17 9.84 -13.10
C GLN A 63 8.29 8.62 -13.30
N ILE A 64 8.86 7.49 -13.76
CA ILE A 64 8.14 6.23 -13.92
C ILE A 64 7.70 5.71 -12.56
N PHE A 65 8.62 5.62 -11.60
CA PHE A 65 8.30 5.19 -10.24
C PHE A 65 7.32 6.13 -9.54
N GLY A 66 7.43 7.44 -9.77
CA GLY A 66 6.50 8.44 -9.26
C GLY A 66 5.09 8.21 -9.76
N THR A 67 4.93 7.99 -11.06
CA THR A 67 3.63 7.64 -11.66
C THR A 67 3.11 6.30 -11.12
N MET A 68 3.95 5.27 -11.04
CA MET A 68 3.56 3.96 -10.49
C MET A 68 3.10 4.05 -9.04
N VAL A 69 3.79 4.82 -8.20
CA VAL A 69 3.40 5.04 -6.81
C VAL A 69 2.09 5.83 -6.74
N LEU A 70 1.98 6.94 -7.49
CA LEU A 70 0.79 7.80 -7.48
C LEU A 70 -0.49 7.01 -7.78
N TYR A 71 -0.47 6.25 -8.88
CA TYR A 71 -1.62 5.43 -9.28
C TYR A 71 -1.74 4.14 -8.47
N GLY A 72 -0.63 3.54 -8.06
CA GLY A 72 -0.62 2.34 -7.23
C GLY A 72 -1.33 2.56 -5.90
N GLU A 73 -1.03 3.66 -5.21
CA GLU A 73 -1.71 4.03 -3.97
C GLU A 73 -3.22 4.27 -4.17
N ALA A 74 -3.59 4.90 -5.28
CA ALA A 74 -5.00 5.13 -5.63
C ALA A 74 -5.73 3.81 -5.86
N LEU A 75 -5.13 2.91 -6.63
CA LEU A 75 -5.70 1.59 -6.92
C LEU A 75 -5.81 0.72 -5.68
N VAL A 76 -4.82 0.78 -4.77
CA VAL A 76 -4.91 0.13 -3.46
C VAL A 76 -6.09 0.70 -2.67
N ALA A 77 -6.21 2.04 -2.56
CA ALA A 77 -7.32 2.68 -1.87
C ALA A 77 -8.69 2.22 -2.41
N ILE A 78 -8.86 2.26 -3.74
CA ILE A 78 -10.08 1.84 -4.43
C ILE A 78 -10.37 0.36 -4.15
N SER A 79 -9.34 -0.49 -4.25
CA SER A 79 -9.49 -1.94 -4.06
C SER A 79 -9.90 -2.30 -2.65
N LEU A 80 -9.28 -1.65 -1.65
CA LEU A 80 -9.62 -1.85 -0.25
C LEU A 80 -11.03 -1.35 0.05
N ILE A 81 -11.38 -0.12 -0.34
CA ILE A 81 -12.69 0.48 -0.06
C ILE A 81 -13.82 -0.30 -0.73
N LEU A 82 -13.73 -0.53 -2.04
CA LEU A 82 -14.79 -1.20 -2.79
C LEU A 82 -14.85 -2.68 -2.41
N GLY A 83 -13.70 -3.36 -2.32
CA GLY A 83 -13.63 -4.77 -1.96
C GLY A 83 -14.22 -5.04 -0.57
N SER A 84 -13.84 -4.27 0.45
CA SER A 84 -14.38 -4.44 1.80
C SER A 84 -15.87 -4.08 1.87
N SER A 85 -16.29 -3.01 1.19
CA SER A 85 -17.70 -2.59 1.18
C SER A 85 -18.60 -3.63 0.52
N LEU A 86 -18.19 -4.17 -0.63
CA LEU A 86 -18.93 -5.23 -1.32
C LEU A 86 -19.11 -6.47 -0.43
N LEU A 87 -18.07 -6.87 0.30
CA LEU A 87 -18.12 -8.04 1.19
C LEU A 87 -18.89 -7.77 2.49
N LEU A 88 -18.99 -6.51 2.94
CA LEU A 88 -19.78 -6.12 4.11
C LEU A 88 -21.30 -6.16 3.82
N PHE A 89 -21.71 -5.72 2.63
CA PHE A 89 -23.13 -5.50 2.29
C PHE A 89 -23.77 -6.62 1.46
N LYS A 90 -23.00 -7.50 0.81
CA LYS A 90 -23.57 -8.64 0.08
C LYS A 90 -24.00 -9.77 1.03
N ALA A 91 -25.19 -10.32 0.79
CA ALA A 91 -25.71 -11.49 1.50
C ALA A 91 -24.94 -12.79 1.21
N LYS A 92 -24.33 -12.90 0.02
CA LYS A 92 -23.44 -14.01 -0.37
C LYS A 92 -22.07 -13.46 -0.71
N VAL A 93 -21.04 -14.12 -0.20
CA VAL A 93 -19.64 -13.78 -0.49
C VAL A 93 -19.37 -13.95 -1.97
N ASP A 94 -18.84 -12.90 -2.58
CA ASP A 94 -18.47 -12.88 -3.99
C ASP A 94 -16.96 -13.18 -4.13
N ARG A 95 -16.64 -14.24 -4.89
CA ARG A 95 -15.26 -14.65 -5.14
C ARG A 95 -14.47 -13.56 -5.85
N LEU A 96 -15.08 -12.85 -6.81
CA LEU A 96 -14.43 -11.76 -7.52
C LEU A 96 -14.15 -10.58 -6.60
N ALA A 97 -15.12 -10.20 -5.74
CA ALA A 97 -14.90 -9.15 -4.75
C ALA A 97 -13.80 -9.53 -3.75
N THR A 98 -13.72 -10.80 -3.37
CA THR A 98 -12.66 -11.31 -2.48
C THR A 98 -11.29 -11.27 -3.15
N LEU A 99 -11.17 -11.72 -4.40
CA LEU A 99 -9.92 -11.66 -5.15
C LEU A 99 -9.47 -10.21 -5.40
N PHE A 100 -10.41 -9.33 -5.72
CA PHE A 100 -10.16 -7.91 -5.89
C PHE A 100 -9.64 -7.27 -4.59
N LEU A 101 -10.24 -7.58 -3.44
CA LEU A 101 -9.75 -7.14 -2.14
C LEU A 101 -8.35 -7.68 -1.84
N ILE A 102 -8.09 -8.96 -2.11
CA ILE A 102 -6.76 -9.57 -1.94
C ILE A 102 -5.71 -8.86 -2.81
N ALA A 103 -6.04 -8.53 -4.06
CA ALA A 103 -5.14 -7.79 -4.94
C ALA A 103 -4.79 -6.41 -4.36
N GLY A 104 -5.78 -5.69 -3.82
CA GLY A 104 -5.57 -4.43 -3.11
C GLY A 104 -4.66 -4.57 -1.89
N LEU A 105 -4.88 -5.59 -1.06
CA LEU A 105 -4.07 -5.85 0.13
C LEU A 105 -2.63 -6.23 -0.25
N LEU A 106 -2.42 -7.01 -1.32
CA LEU A 106 -1.09 -7.34 -1.84
C LEU A 106 -0.36 -6.09 -2.34
N GLY A 107 -1.06 -5.22 -3.07
CA GLY A 107 -0.52 -3.94 -3.52
C GLY A 107 -0.12 -3.03 -2.35
N GLY A 108 -1.00 -2.90 -1.36
CA GLY A 108 -0.73 -2.13 -0.15
C GLY A 108 0.49 -2.67 0.61
N LEU A 109 0.55 -4.00 0.79
CA LEU A 109 1.66 -4.65 1.48
C LEU A 109 2.99 -4.41 0.76
N PHE A 110 2.99 -4.56 -0.56
CA PHE A 110 4.15 -4.28 -1.39
C PHE A 110 4.61 -2.82 -1.25
N LEU A 111 3.70 -1.85 -1.29
CA LEU A 111 4.03 -0.44 -1.11
C LEU A 111 4.59 -0.16 0.29
N ASN A 112 3.95 -0.66 1.34
CA ASN A 112 4.41 -0.51 2.72
C ASN A 112 5.82 -1.06 2.92
N ILE A 113 6.15 -2.23 2.35
CA ILE A 113 7.51 -2.79 2.40
C ILE A 113 8.51 -1.85 1.72
N ASN A 114 8.20 -1.37 0.51
CA ASN A 114 9.10 -0.47 -0.22
C ASN A 114 9.27 0.89 0.49
N PHE A 115 8.19 1.46 1.03
CA PHE A 115 8.24 2.70 1.78
C PHE A 115 8.98 2.56 3.10
N TRP A 116 8.85 1.41 3.77
CA TRP A 116 9.62 1.10 4.97
C TRP A 116 11.11 0.97 4.66
N LEU A 117 11.48 0.26 3.59
CA LEU A 117 12.88 0.16 3.16
C LEU A 117 13.47 1.52 2.74
N GLY A 118 12.69 2.35 2.07
CA GLY A 118 13.14 3.67 1.60
C GLY A 118 13.22 4.73 2.70
N PHE A 119 12.17 4.81 3.52
CA PHE A 119 11.91 5.93 4.42
C PHE A 119 11.65 5.52 5.87
N GLY A 120 11.47 4.23 6.20
CA GLY A 120 11.16 3.78 7.57
C GLY A 120 12.16 4.30 8.60
N TRP A 121 13.45 4.21 8.29
CA TRP A 121 14.54 4.67 9.15
C TRP A 121 14.58 6.21 9.37
N THR A 122 13.82 7.00 8.61
CA THR A 122 13.85 8.48 8.70
C THR A 122 13.09 9.03 9.90
N SER A 123 12.10 8.30 10.42
CA SER A 123 11.41 8.65 11.66
C SER A 123 10.70 7.44 12.29
N PRO A 124 10.56 7.39 13.63
CA PRO A 124 9.81 6.31 14.30
C PRO A 124 8.35 6.21 13.82
N SER A 125 7.74 7.33 13.43
CA SER A 125 6.37 7.35 12.92
C SER A 125 6.26 6.71 11.53
N THR A 126 7.22 6.97 10.64
CA THR A 126 7.27 6.36 9.30
C THR A 126 7.55 4.87 9.39
N ASP A 127 8.46 4.47 10.26
CA ASP A 127 8.75 3.07 10.59
C ASP A 127 7.49 2.33 11.05
N SER A 128 6.92 2.80 12.16
CA SER A 128 5.78 2.14 12.82
C SER A 128 4.53 2.09 11.94
N LEU A 129 4.26 3.16 11.17
CA LEU A 129 3.07 3.22 10.32
C LEU A 129 3.13 2.20 9.18
N ASN A 130 4.24 2.12 8.45
CA ASN A 130 4.36 1.16 7.34
C ASN A 130 4.32 -0.30 7.86
N LEU A 131 4.95 -0.58 9.00
CA LEU A 131 4.90 -1.90 9.61
C LEU A 131 3.49 -2.28 10.06
N LEU A 132 2.77 -1.35 10.70
CA LEU A 132 1.39 -1.59 11.15
C LEU A 132 0.45 -1.82 9.97
N MET A 133 0.50 -0.95 8.96
CA MET A 133 -0.34 -1.06 7.77
C MET A 133 -0.04 -2.37 7.03
N GLY A 134 1.24 -2.68 6.80
CA GLY A 134 1.66 -3.94 6.18
C GLY A 134 1.23 -5.18 6.97
N ALA A 135 1.31 -5.15 8.31
CA ALA A 135 0.85 -6.26 9.14
C ALA A 135 -0.67 -6.50 9.00
N ILE A 136 -1.47 -5.43 9.00
CA ILE A 136 -2.92 -5.51 8.80
C ILE A 136 -3.24 -6.07 7.40
N GLU A 137 -2.51 -5.64 6.37
CA GLU A 137 -2.68 -6.13 5.00
C GLU A 137 -2.34 -7.61 4.88
N GLY A 138 -1.22 -8.04 5.47
CA GLY A 138 -0.80 -9.45 5.53
C GLY A 138 -1.81 -10.33 6.24
N LEU A 139 -2.34 -9.89 7.39
CA LEU A 139 -3.41 -10.59 8.10
C LEU A 139 -4.68 -10.66 7.26
N GLY A 140 -5.06 -9.56 6.61
CA GLY A 140 -6.19 -9.50 5.68
C GLY A 140 -6.08 -10.55 4.58
N ILE A 141 -4.92 -10.65 3.92
CA ILE A 141 -4.64 -11.65 2.89
C ILE A 141 -4.82 -13.06 3.44
N PHE A 142 -4.18 -13.36 4.58
CA PHE A 142 -4.23 -14.68 5.21
C PHE A 142 -5.67 -15.12 5.47
N PHE A 143 -6.49 -14.27 6.10
CA PHE A 143 -7.87 -14.61 6.42
C PHE A 143 -8.77 -14.75 5.18
N LEU A 144 -8.60 -13.89 4.17
CA LEU A 144 -9.39 -13.96 2.94
C LEU A 144 -9.01 -15.18 2.08
N VAL A 145 -7.72 -15.53 1.98
CA VAL A 145 -7.27 -16.74 1.30
C VAL A 145 -7.78 -17.99 2.01
N LYS A 146 -7.71 -18.02 3.35
CA LYS A 146 -8.29 -19.12 4.13
C LYS A 146 -9.79 -19.25 3.87
N HIS A 147 -10.51 -18.13 3.80
CA HIS A 147 -11.93 -18.13 3.50
C HIS A 147 -12.23 -18.71 2.11
N LEU A 148 -11.49 -18.30 1.07
CA LEU A 148 -11.65 -18.81 -0.30
C LEU A 148 -11.45 -20.32 -0.44
N LYS A 149 -10.62 -20.94 0.40
CA LYS A 149 -10.41 -22.39 0.39
C LYS A 149 -11.56 -23.18 1.04
N THR A 150 -12.38 -22.50 1.83
CA THR A 150 -13.46 -23.10 2.64
C THR A 150 -14.87 -22.74 2.14
N ALA A 151 -14.96 -21.86 1.14
CA ALA A 151 -16.19 -21.39 0.52
C ALA A 151 -16.46 -22.15 -0.78
#